data_AF-A0AAE3GKZ2-F1
#
_entry.id   AF-A0AAE3GKZ2-F1
#
_cell.length_a   1.000
_cell.length_b   1.000
_cell.length_c   1.000
_cell.angle_alpha   90.00
_cell.angle_beta   90.00
_cell.angle_gamma   90.00
#
_symmetry.space_group_name_H-M   'P 1'
#
loop_
_entity.id
_entity.type
_entity.pdbx_description
1 polymer ?
#
loop_
_entity_poly.entity_id
_entity_poly.type
_entity_poly.pdbx_seq_one_letter_code
_entity_poly.pdbx_strand_id
1 'polypeptide(L)'
;MTTCIVCERHDAGHRYACGPCAGRMRHQLRGIEVYAAVMAAAPGPMRRDVGRRSPGHTSTPPVRLDVVAALDRRSVTDVLGPDDDEDAPWSVPGTLAGIARYVAQQFGEVRVSRPDVTAEAGYLLAKIEACRMHRWVVYVAEDIRALHAQCRRLAGDQPPPVAGACLAPGCDGLVIPGSIPGAEAGQRVPGGRCNVCDRTYNWLELALISEREDVNA
;
A
#
# COMPACT_ATOMS: atom_id res chain seq x y z
N MET A 1 -0.25 -25.87 -19.79
CA MET A 1 -0.45 -25.11 -18.54
C MET A 1 0.43 -23.88 -18.60
N THR A 2 -0.11 -22.71 -18.30
CA THR A 2 0.62 -21.44 -18.32
C THR A 2 0.71 -20.91 -16.90
N THR A 3 1.91 -20.54 -16.47
CA THR A 3 2.13 -19.93 -15.16
C THR A 3 1.70 -18.46 -15.20
N CYS A 4 1.00 -18.00 -14.17
CA CYS A 4 0.66 -16.59 -14.00
C CYS A 4 1.95 -15.78 -13.79
N ILE A 5 2.26 -14.83 -14.67
CA ILE A 5 3.51 -14.03 -14.57
C ILE A 5 3.51 -13.03 -13.41
N VAL A 6 2.35 -12.81 -12.78
CA VAL A 6 2.19 -11.84 -11.66
C VAL A 6 2.42 -12.51 -10.30
N CYS A 7 2.08 -13.79 -10.16
CA CYS A 7 2.16 -14.50 -8.87
C CYS A 7 2.80 -15.89 -8.94
N GLU A 8 3.29 -16.28 -10.12
CA GLU A 8 3.99 -17.53 -10.40
C GLU A 8 3.17 -18.81 -10.10
N ARG A 9 1.86 -18.67 -9.86
CA ARG A 9 0.95 -19.80 -9.66
C ARG A 9 0.49 -20.38 -10.99
N HIS A 10 0.27 -21.68 -11.01
CA HIS A 10 -0.27 -22.39 -12.18
C HIS A 10 -1.70 -21.90 -12.50
N ASP A 11 -1.94 -21.56 -13.76
CA ASP A 11 -3.27 -21.22 -14.28
C ASP A 11 -3.60 -22.09 -15.51
N ALA A 12 -4.80 -22.65 -15.53
CA ALA A 12 -5.30 -23.46 -16.64
C ALA A 12 -5.80 -22.60 -17.82
N GLY A 13 -5.97 -21.29 -17.63
CA GLY A 13 -6.70 -20.43 -18.56
C GLY A 13 -5.97 -19.93 -19.82
N HIS A 14 -4.72 -20.31 -20.09
CA HIS A 14 -3.90 -19.73 -21.18
C HIS A 14 -3.80 -18.18 -21.12
N ARG A 15 -3.71 -17.62 -19.91
CA ARG A 15 -3.64 -16.17 -19.65
C ARG A 15 -2.28 -15.81 -19.05
N TYR A 16 -1.87 -14.56 -19.20
CA TYR A 16 -0.65 -14.07 -18.54
C TYR A 16 -0.89 -13.78 -17.06
N ALA A 17 -2.07 -13.26 -16.70
CA ALA A 17 -2.46 -13.09 -15.30
C ALA A 17 -3.73 -13.89 -14.94
N CYS A 18 -3.70 -14.56 -13.78
CA CYS A 18 -4.81 -15.35 -13.29
C CYS A 18 -5.96 -14.49 -12.76
N GLY A 19 -7.15 -15.09 -12.67
CA GLY A 19 -8.36 -14.44 -12.12
C GLY A 19 -8.15 -13.80 -10.74
N PRO A 20 -7.52 -14.48 -9.77
CA PRO A 20 -7.19 -13.90 -8.47
C PRO A 20 -6.31 -12.65 -8.52
N CYS A 21 -5.28 -12.61 -9.39
CA CYS A 21 -4.44 -11.42 -9.56
C CYS A 21 -5.23 -10.27 -10.18
N ALA A 22 -6.06 -10.54 -11.18
CA ALA A 22 -6.96 -9.53 -11.75
C ALA A 22 -7.97 -9.01 -10.70
N GLY A 23 -8.51 -9.88 -9.86
CA GLY A 23 -9.35 -9.50 -8.71
C GLY A 23 -8.62 -8.60 -7.72
N ARG A 24 -7.37 -8.92 -7.39
CA ARG A 24 -6.52 -8.12 -6.50
C ARG A 24 -6.26 -6.72 -7.07
N MET A 25 -5.89 -6.61 -8.35
CA MET A 25 -5.71 -5.31 -9.01
C MET A 25 -6.99 -4.46 -8.94
N ARG A 26 -8.16 -5.05 -9.20
CA ARG A 26 -9.45 -4.33 -9.08
C ARG A 26 -9.71 -3.86 -7.66
N HIS A 27 -9.44 -4.69 -6.66
CA HIS A 27 -9.58 -4.32 -5.27
C HIS A 27 -8.64 -3.16 -4.91
N GLN A 28 -7.38 -3.21 -5.35
CA GLN A 28 -6.40 -2.15 -5.15
C GLN A 28 -6.82 -0.84 -5.82
N LEU A 29 -7.33 -0.85 -7.05
CA LEU A 29 -7.82 0.37 -7.70
C LEU A 29 -8.97 1.02 -6.94
N ARG A 30 -9.94 0.24 -6.46
CA ARG A 30 -11.02 0.75 -5.60
C ARG A 30 -10.48 1.29 -4.27
N GLY A 31 -9.48 0.61 -3.70
CA GLY A 31 -8.78 1.08 -2.50
C GLY A 31 -8.12 2.44 -2.73
N ILE A 32 -7.45 2.65 -3.86
CA ILE A 32 -6.82 3.92 -4.21
C ILE A 32 -7.84 5.06 -4.24
N GLU A 33 -9.01 4.87 -4.87
CA GLU A 33 -10.09 5.87 -4.87
C GLU A 33 -10.55 6.23 -3.44
N VAL A 34 -10.78 5.21 -2.61
CA VAL A 34 -11.20 5.39 -1.21
C VAL A 34 -10.13 6.13 -0.41
N TYR A 35 -8.87 5.71 -0.50
CA TYR A 35 -7.77 6.35 0.23
C TYR A 35 -7.53 7.78 -0.25
N ALA A 36 -7.66 8.07 -1.55
CA ALA A 36 -7.57 9.42 -2.08
C ALA A 36 -8.64 10.34 -1.48
N ALA A 37 -9.88 9.85 -1.36
CA ALA A 37 -10.95 10.59 -0.68
C ALA A 37 -10.67 10.83 0.81
N VAL A 38 -10.16 9.81 1.53
CA VAL A 38 -9.77 9.94 2.94
C VAL A 38 -8.65 10.97 3.13
N MET A 39 -7.61 10.91 2.29
CA MET A 39 -6.50 11.85 2.30
C MET A 39 -6.96 13.29 2.02
N ALA A 40 -7.88 13.48 1.08
CA ALA A 40 -8.43 14.78 0.76
C ALA A 40 -9.31 15.36 1.90
N ALA A 41 -10.01 14.50 2.65
CA ALA A 41 -10.87 14.91 3.75
C ALA A 41 -10.09 15.25 5.04
N ALA A 42 -8.91 14.68 5.24
CA ALA A 42 -8.11 14.86 6.47
C ALA A 42 -6.62 15.10 6.18
N PRO A 43 -6.25 16.25 5.58
CA PRO A 43 -4.86 16.58 5.30
C PRO A 43 -4.09 17.06 6.54
N GLY A 44 -4.74 17.16 7.70
CA GLY A 44 -4.10 17.53 8.97
C GLY A 44 -3.21 16.42 9.55
N PRO A 45 -2.32 16.74 10.51
CA PRO A 45 -1.49 15.75 11.17
C PRO A 45 -2.37 14.71 11.89
N MET A 46 -2.13 13.42 11.61
CA MET A 46 -2.61 12.33 12.46
C MET A 46 -1.98 12.52 13.84
N ARG A 47 -2.77 12.94 14.83
CA ARG A 47 -2.33 13.28 16.20
C ARG A 47 -1.11 12.48 16.66
N ARG A 48 0.06 13.11 16.60
CA ARG A 48 1.18 12.83 17.52
C ARG A 48 1.80 14.18 17.89
N ASP A 49 2.00 14.30 19.20
CA ASP A 49 2.76 15.34 19.90
C ASP A 49 2.02 16.64 20.30
N VAL A 50 1.28 16.55 21.42
CA VAL A 50 1.05 17.70 22.32
C VAL A 50 2.21 17.77 23.33
N GLY A 51 3.44 17.69 22.84
CA GLY A 51 4.63 17.95 23.64
C GLY A 51 4.85 19.46 23.70
N ARG A 52 4.86 20.06 24.90
CA ARG A 52 5.35 21.42 25.13
C ARG A 52 6.77 21.52 24.54
N ARG A 53 6.92 22.11 23.37
CA ARG A 53 8.23 22.49 22.80
C ARG A 53 8.38 24.01 22.86
N SER A 54 9.59 24.44 23.21
CA SER A 54 9.96 25.84 23.43
C SER A 54 9.89 26.68 22.14
N PRO A 55 9.72 28.02 22.24
CA PRO A 55 9.47 28.89 21.10
C PRO A 55 10.77 29.12 20.30
N GLY A 56 10.82 28.60 19.07
CA GLY A 56 11.96 28.76 18.17
C GLY A 56 11.74 28.04 16.83
N HIS A 57 11.00 28.70 15.94
CA HIS A 57 10.83 28.48 14.49
C HIS A 57 11.25 27.12 13.88
N THR A 58 10.41 26.10 14.02
CA THR A 58 10.19 25.13 12.94
C THR A 58 8.76 25.36 12.45
N SER A 59 8.63 26.07 11.34
CA SER A 59 7.35 26.37 10.69
C SER A 59 6.82 25.13 9.99
N THR A 60 6.56 24.05 10.72
CA THR A 60 5.90 22.88 10.15
C THR A 60 4.46 23.30 9.85
N PRO A 61 4.04 23.30 8.58
CA PRO A 61 2.68 23.69 8.24
C PRO A 61 1.70 22.74 8.95
N PRO A 62 0.49 23.20 9.31
CA PRO A 62 -0.53 22.37 9.96
C PRO A 62 -1.11 21.30 9.02
N VAL A 63 -0.46 21.07 7.87
CA VAL A 63 -0.90 20.21 6.78
C VAL A 63 0.22 19.24 6.45
N ARG A 64 -0.17 18.00 6.18
CA ARG A 64 0.68 16.92 5.71
C ARG A 64 1.15 17.18 4.29
N LEU A 65 2.36 17.72 4.14
CA LEU A 65 2.95 18.08 2.85
C LEU A 65 3.11 16.87 1.93
N ASP A 66 3.39 15.69 2.49
CA ASP A 66 3.42 14.40 1.79
C ASP A 66 2.07 14.07 1.14
N VAL A 67 0.97 14.29 1.86
CA VAL A 67 -0.39 14.08 1.34
C VAL A 67 -0.73 15.12 0.28
N VAL A 68 -0.36 16.39 0.49
CA VAL A 68 -0.58 17.45 -0.50
C VAL A 68 0.17 17.15 -1.80
N ALA A 69 1.44 16.76 -1.71
CA ALA A 69 2.24 16.37 -2.87
C ALA A 69 1.65 15.14 -3.58
N ALA A 70 1.20 14.14 -2.83
CA ALA A 70 0.56 12.96 -3.40
C ALA A 70 -0.76 13.28 -4.10
N LEU A 71 -1.52 14.28 -3.64
CA LEU A 71 -2.81 14.66 -4.26
C LEU A 71 -2.65 15.71 -5.38
N ASP A 72 -1.53 16.44 -5.43
CA ASP A 72 -1.28 17.39 -6.51
C ASP A 72 -0.84 16.66 -7.78
N ARG A 73 -1.63 16.77 -8.84
CA ARG A 73 -1.33 16.24 -10.18
C ARG A 73 -0.06 16.81 -10.83
N ARG A 74 0.45 17.94 -10.31
CA ARG A 74 1.65 18.61 -10.81
C ARG A 74 2.92 18.15 -10.11
N SER A 75 2.79 17.46 -8.98
CA SER A 75 3.94 16.92 -8.29
C SER A 75 4.57 15.85 -9.15
N VAL A 76 5.80 16.11 -9.61
CA VAL A 76 6.62 15.16 -10.34
C VAL A 76 7.69 14.68 -9.38
N THR A 77 7.79 13.37 -9.20
CA THR A 77 8.93 12.75 -8.53
C THR A 77 10.01 12.48 -9.57
N ASP A 78 10.44 13.54 -10.25
CA ASP A 78 11.71 13.44 -10.96
C ASP A 78 12.75 13.68 -9.87
N VAL A 79 13.34 12.58 -9.40
CA VAL A 79 14.57 12.57 -8.60
C VAL A 79 15.61 13.33 -9.45
N LEU A 80 15.87 14.59 -9.12
CA LEU A 80 16.72 15.47 -9.93
C LEU A 80 17.96 15.96 -9.15
N GLY A 81 18.12 15.58 -7.89
CA GLY A 81 19.28 15.93 -7.09
C GLY A 81 19.83 14.80 -6.20
N PRO A 82 21.12 14.86 -5.84
CA PRO A 82 21.72 13.97 -4.83
C PRO A 82 21.17 14.18 -3.41
N ASP A 83 20.35 15.22 -3.21
CA ASP A 83 19.72 15.59 -1.94
C ASP A 83 18.21 15.28 -1.89
N ASP A 84 17.64 14.66 -2.94
CA ASP A 84 16.21 14.33 -2.97
C ASP A 84 15.92 13.06 -2.15
N ASP A 85 14.90 13.12 -1.30
CA ASP A 85 14.43 11.96 -0.55
C ASP A 85 13.99 10.85 -1.52
N GLU A 86 14.66 9.69 -1.46
CA GLU A 86 14.31 8.49 -2.26
C GLU A 86 12.85 8.04 -2.01
N ASP A 87 12.27 8.45 -0.88
CA ASP A 87 10.91 8.12 -0.44
C ASP A 87 9.85 9.18 -0.78
N ALA A 88 10.15 10.17 -1.63
CA ALA A 88 9.19 11.20 -2.02
C ALA A 88 7.89 10.59 -2.60
N PRO A 89 6.69 11.00 -2.14
CA PRO A 89 5.45 10.39 -2.57
C PRO A 89 5.13 10.74 -4.03
N TRP A 90 4.77 9.73 -4.82
CA TRP A 90 4.29 9.92 -6.18
C TRP A 90 2.92 10.63 -6.20
N SER A 91 2.70 11.47 -7.20
CA SER A 91 1.37 12.05 -7.45
C SER A 91 0.37 10.95 -7.81
N VAL A 92 -0.63 10.72 -6.95
CA VAL A 92 -1.67 9.71 -7.17
C VAL A 92 -2.45 9.96 -8.47
N PRO A 93 -2.96 11.17 -8.76
CA PRO A 93 -3.60 11.44 -10.04
C PRO A 93 -2.63 11.30 -11.22
N GLY A 94 -1.39 11.75 -11.06
CA GLY A 94 -0.36 11.69 -12.09
C GLY A 94 0.00 10.25 -12.47
N THR A 95 0.29 9.42 -11.48
CA THR A 95 0.63 8.01 -11.65
C THR A 95 -0.54 7.22 -12.24
N LEU A 96 -1.78 7.41 -11.75
CA LEU A 96 -2.96 6.76 -12.36
C LEU A 96 -3.13 7.15 -13.84
N ALA A 97 -2.99 8.43 -14.17
CA ALA A 97 -3.06 8.89 -15.56
C ALA A 97 -1.91 8.32 -16.41
N GLY A 98 -0.72 8.15 -15.85
CA GLY A 98 0.40 7.47 -16.48
C GLY A 98 0.10 6.01 -16.83
N ILE A 99 -0.36 5.23 -15.85
CA ILE A 99 -0.77 3.83 -16.03
C ILE A 99 -1.89 3.74 -17.07
N ALA A 100 -2.90 4.60 -16.97
CA ALA A 100 -4.05 4.56 -17.85
C ALA A 100 -3.72 4.97 -19.30
N ARG A 101 -2.79 5.91 -19.49
CA ARG A 101 -2.25 6.27 -20.81
C ARG A 101 -1.43 5.12 -21.38
N TYR A 102 -0.59 4.46 -20.58
CA TYR A 102 0.16 3.29 -21.00
C TYR A 102 -0.77 2.18 -21.49
N VAL A 103 -1.80 1.84 -20.70
CA VAL A 103 -2.82 0.85 -21.07
C VAL A 103 -3.54 1.24 -22.36
N ALA A 104 -3.95 2.50 -22.49
CA ALA A 104 -4.61 3.00 -23.70
C ALA A 104 -3.71 2.84 -24.93
N GLN A 105 -2.42 3.18 -24.83
CA GLN A 105 -1.46 3.00 -25.91
C GLN A 105 -1.32 1.53 -26.32
N GLN A 106 -1.31 0.59 -25.36
CA GLN A 106 -1.26 -0.85 -25.68
C GLN A 106 -2.50 -1.34 -26.44
N PHE A 107 -3.65 -0.70 -26.25
CA PHE A 107 -4.89 -1.00 -26.98
C PHE A 107 -5.12 -0.11 -28.23
N GLY A 108 -4.18 0.79 -28.56
CA GLY A 108 -4.34 1.72 -29.68
C GLY A 108 -5.41 2.81 -29.44
N GLU A 109 -5.74 3.09 -28.18
CA GLU A 109 -6.72 4.09 -27.78
C GLU A 109 -6.06 5.45 -27.54
N VAL A 110 -6.74 6.53 -27.92
CA VAL A 110 -6.29 7.90 -27.66
C VAL A 110 -7.00 8.43 -26.42
N ARG A 111 -6.23 8.96 -25.46
CA ARG A 111 -6.77 9.60 -24.26
C ARG A 111 -6.27 11.04 -24.12
N VAL A 112 -7.22 11.96 -23.93
CA VAL A 112 -6.97 13.41 -23.81
C VAL A 112 -7.53 13.97 -22.49
N SER A 113 -7.87 13.10 -21.52
CA SER A 113 -8.44 13.54 -20.25
C SER A 113 -7.41 14.23 -19.35
N ARG A 114 -7.86 15.27 -18.63
CA ARG A 114 -7.11 15.77 -17.48
C ARG A 114 -7.05 14.67 -16.41
N PRO A 115 -5.89 14.47 -15.72
CA PRO A 115 -5.77 13.48 -14.67
C PRO A 115 -6.82 13.69 -13.57
N ASP A 116 -7.69 12.70 -13.38
CA ASP A 116 -8.69 12.64 -12.32
C ASP A 116 -8.72 11.22 -11.74
N VAL A 117 -8.63 11.08 -10.42
CA VAL A 117 -8.49 9.77 -9.77
C VAL A 117 -9.64 8.83 -10.15
N THR A 118 -10.88 9.33 -10.12
CA THR A 118 -12.09 8.52 -10.38
C THR A 118 -12.16 8.10 -11.84
N ALA A 119 -11.93 9.03 -12.77
CA ALA A 119 -11.97 8.73 -14.20
C ALA A 119 -10.87 7.74 -14.60
N GLU A 120 -9.65 7.91 -14.08
CA GLU A 120 -8.52 7.04 -14.40
C GLU A 120 -8.67 5.64 -13.79
N ALA A 121 -9.08 5.54 -12.51
CA ALA A 121 -9.34 4.26 -11.87
C ALA A 121 -10.54 3.53 -12.51
N GLY A 122 -11.61 4.24 -12.85
CA GLY A 122 -12.76 3.69 -13.58
C GLY A 122 -12.38 3.11 -14.94
N TYR A 123 -11.53 3.80 -15.71
CA TYR A 123 -10.98 3.28 -16.97
C TYR A 123 -10.17 1.99 -16.75
N LEU A 124 -9.24 2.01 -15.79
CA LEU A 124 -8.40 0.84 -15.50
C LEU A 124 -9.22 -0.35 -15.03
N LEU A 125 -10.23 -0.13 -14.19
CA LEU A 125 -11.18 -1.17 -13.74
C LEU A 125 -11.88 -1.86 -14.91
N ALA A 126 -12.27 -1.09 -15.93
CA ALA A 126 -12.89 -1.62 -17.15
C ALA A 126 -11.88 -2.42 -18.02
N LYS A 127 -10.59 -2.06 -17.99
CA LYS A 127 -9.55 -2.67 -18.83
C LYS A 127 -8.83 -3.87 -18.23
N ILE A 128 -8.82 -4.06 -16.90
CA ILE A 128 -8.07 -5.15 -16.24
C ILE A 128 -8.33 -6.54 -16.86
N GLU A 129 -9.57 -6.83 -17.25
CA GLU A 129 -9.90 -8.14 -17.85
C GLU A 129 -9.27 -8.37 -19.21
N ALA A 130 -9.11 -7.30 -19.99
CA ALA A 130 -8.38 -7.34 -21.25
C ALA A 130 -6.88 -7.41 -20.97
N CYS A 131 -6.36 -6.59 -20.04
CA CYS A 131 -4.94 -6.54 -19.71
C CYS A 131 -4.35 -7.91 -19.37
N ARG A 132 -5.07 -8.76 -18.62
CA ARG A 132 -4.59 -10.11 -18.23
C ARG A 132 -4.30 -11.06 -19.40
N MET A 133 -4.78 -10.74 -20.60
CA MET A 133 -4.50 -11.49 -21.83
C MET A 133 -3.18 -11.07 -22.49
N HIS A 134 -2.45 -10.12 -21.92
CA HIS A 134 -1.19 -9.61 -22.47
C HIS A 134 -0.01 -9.73 -21.49
N ARG A 135 1.19 -9.95 -22.04
CA ARG A 135 2.43 -10.13 -21.27
C ARG A 135 2.85 -8.92 -20.43
N TRP A 136 2.45 -7.71 -20.85
CA TRP A 136 2.80 -6.47 -20.17
C TRP A 136 1.96 -6.19 -18.91
N VAL A 137 1.01 -7.06 -18.58
CA VAL A 137 0.17 -6.91 -17.37
C VAL A 137 0.97 -6.88 -16.07
N VAL A 138 2.17 -7.47 -16.05
CA VAL A 138 3.04 -7.46 -14.87
C VAL A 138 3.41 -6.04 -14.43
N TYR A 139 3.72 -5.15 -15.38
CA TYR A 139 4.08 -3.76 -15.09
C TYR A 139 2.87 -3.00 -14.52
N VAL A 140 1.70 -3.17 -15.13
CA VAL A 140 0.45 -2.56 -14.64
C VAL A 140 0.10 -3.07 -13.24
N ALA A 141 0.30 -4.36 -12.97
CA ALA A 141 0.05 -4.95 -11.66
C ALA A 141 1.02 -4.39 -10.59
N GLU A 142 2.29 -4.22 -10.95
CA GLU A 142 3.31 -3.65 -10.09
C GLU A 142 3.01 -2.18 -9.74
N ASP A 143 2.72 -1.36 -10.74
CA ASP A 143 2.42 0.07 -10.55
C ASP A 143 1.16 0.27 -9.69
N ILE A 144 0.08 -0.48 -9.96
CA ILE A 144 -1.15 -0.44 -9.15
C ILE A 144 -0.85 -0.86 -7.70
N ARG A 145 -0.05 -1.92 -7.50
CA ARG A 145 0.31 -2.41 -6.17
C ARG A 145 1.12 -1.36 -5.41
N ALA A 146 2.12 -0.77 -6.04
CA ALA A 146 3.00 0.23 -5.43
C ALA A 146 2.21 1.50 -5.09
N LEU A 147 1.38 1.99 -6.00
CA LEU A 147 0.53 3.15 -5.77
C LEU A 147 -0.49 2.91 -4.65
N HIS A 148 -1.13 1.73 -4.63
CA HIS A 148 -2.04 1.35 -3.55
C HIS A 148 -1.33 1.29 -2.19
N ALA A 149 -0.12 0.71 -2.14
CA ALA A 149 0.68 0.68 -0.92
C ALA A 149 0.99 2.10 -0.42
N GLN A 150 1.39 3.01 -1.31
CA GLN A 150 1.62 4.42 -0.96
C GLN A 150 0.35 5.09 -0.43
N CYS A 151 -0.78 4.97 -1.14
CA CYS A 151 -2.05 5.57 -0.71
C CYS A 151 -2.49 5.08 0.66
N ARG A 152 -2.38 3.76 0.88
CA ARG A 152 -2.68 3.13 2.17
C ARG A 152 -1.76 3.64 3.28
N ARG A 153 -0.45 3.80 3.00
CA ARG A 153 0.50 4.41 3.95
C ARG A 153 0.12 5.83 4.32
N LEU A 154 -0.18 6.65 3.31
CA LEU A 154 -0.51 8.06 3.49
C LEU A 154 -1.86 8.25 4.17
N ALA A 155 -2.84 7.39 3.92
CA ALA A 155 -4.12 7.38 4.65
C ALA A 155 -3.98 6.88 6.11
N GLY A 156 -2.80 6.39 6.50
CA GLY A 156 -2.54 5.83 7.83
C GLY A 156 -3.24 4.48 8.09
N ASP A 157 -3.68 3.80 7.03
CA ASP A 157 -4.22 2.44 7.09
C ASP A 157 -3.10 1.40 6.91
N GLN A 158 -1.95 1.65 7.55
CA GLN A 158 -0.86 0.69 7.54
C GLN A 158 -1.24 -0.51 8.41
N PRO A 159 -0.90 -1.75 7.99
CA PRO A 159 -0.98 -2.85 8.93
C PRO A 159 -0.07 -2.50 10.11
N PRO A 160 -0.42 -2.89 11.35
CA PRO A 160 0.48 -2.67 12.46
C PRO A 160 1.86 -3.24 12.11
N PRO A 161 2.95 -2.51 12.42
CA PRO A 161 4.30 -3.00 12.15
C PRO A 161 4.45 -4.40 12.74
N VAL A 162 5.16 -5.27 12.02
CA VAL A 162 5.47 -6.60 12.56
C VAL A 162 6.20 -6.41 13.89
N ALA A 163 5.81 -7.16 14.91
CA ALA A 163 6.50 -7.12 16.18
C ALA A 163 7.87 -7.80 16.08
N GLY A 164 7.95 -8.82 15.21
CA GLY A 164 9.18 -9.43 14.74
C GLY A 164 9.07 -10.92 14.44
N ALA A 165 10.21 -11.61 14.34
CA ALA A 165 10.25 -13.05 14.08
C ALA A 165 9.53 -13.90 15.16
N CYS A 166 8.93 -15.00 14.72
CA CYS A 166 8.25 -15.95 15.61
C CYS A 166 9.25 -16.64 16.55
N LEU A 167 8.95 -16.64 17.85
CA LEU A 167 9.75 -17.33 18.87
C LEU A 167 9.58 -18.85 18.89
N ALA A 168 8.72 -19.43 18.04
CA ALA A 168 8.54 -20.87 18.00
C ALA A 168 9.75 -21.54 17.30
N PRO A 169 10.37 -22.58 17.91
CA PRO A 169 11.49 -23.28 17.30
C PRO A 169 11.14 -23.81 15.90
N GLY A 170 11.95 -23.46 14.89
CA GLY A 170 11.75 -23.89 13.51
C GLY A 170 10.61 -23.19 12.76
N CYS A 171 10.10 -22.06 13.27
CA CYS A 171 9.07 -21.27 12.59
C CYS A 171 9.66 -19.97 12.04
N ASP A 172 9.74 -19.85 10.71
CA ASP A 172 10.22 -18.64 10.02
C ASP A 172 9.12 -17.58 9.80
N GLY A 173 8.04 -17.66 10.59
CA GLY A 173 6.91 -16.74 10.50
C GLY A 173 7.17 -15.40 11.19
N LEU A 174 6.37 -14.40 10.82
CA LEU A 174 6.38 -13.06 11.42
C LEU A 174 5.19 -12.88 12.36
N VAL A 175 5.41 -12.22 13.49
CA VAL A 175 4.40 -11.91 14.48
C VAL A 175 3.77 -10.56 14.16
N ILE A 176 2.47 -10.58 13.90
CA ILE A 176 1.68 -9.40 13.57
C ILE A 176 0.86 -8.98 14.80
N PRO A 177 1.02 -7.75 15.33
CA PRO A 177 0.18 -7.24 16.40
C PRO A 177 -1.29 -7.21 16.00
N GLY A 178 -2.19 -7.46 16.94
CA GLY A 178 -3.62 -7.51 16.71
C GLY A 178 -4.39 -7.85 17.99
N SER A 179 -5.54 -8.51 17.83
CA SER A 179 -6.35 -8.96 18.96
C SER A 179 -6.42 -10.49 19.00
N ILE A 180 -5.97 -11.06 20.10
CA ILE A 180 -5.99 -12.51 20.36
C ILE A 180 -7.18 -12.89 21.27
N PRO A 181 -7.62 -14.16 21.28
CA PRO A 181 -8.61 -14.63 22.23
C PRO A 181 -8.14 -14.41 23.68
N GLY A 182 -9.01 -13.85 24.52
CA GLY A 182 -8.79 -13.69 25.96
C GLY A 182 -9.11 -14.95 26.75
N ALA A 183 -8.99 -14.87 28.08
CA ALA A 183 -9.33 -15.98 28.99
C ALA A 183 -10.85 -16.23 29.05
N GLU A 184 -11.65 -15.18 28.83
CA GLU A 184 -13.11 -15.27 28.80
C GLU A 184 -13.62 -15.50 27.37
N ALA A 185 -14.68 -16.31 27.25
CA ALA A 185 -15.31 -16.61 25.97
C ALA A 185 -15.83 -15.33 25.31
N GLY A 186 -15.33 -15.04 24.09
CA GLY A 186 -15.70 -13.84 23.33
C GLY A 186 -14.88 -12.59 23.66
N GLN A 187 -14.02 -12.63 24.68
CA GLN A 187 -13.10 -11.54 24.97
C GLN A 187 -11.96 -11.53 23.94
N ARG A 188 -11.61 -10.34 23.45
CA ARG A 188 -10.40 -10.13 22.64
C ARG A 188 -9.48 -9.18 23.38
N VAL A 189 -8.23 -9.59 23.56
CA VAL A 189 -7.20 -8.79 24.25
C VAL A 189 -6.11 -8.36 23.26
N PRO A 190 -5.46 -7.21 23.49
CA PRO A 190 -4.28 -6.82 22.72
C PRO A 190 -3.20 -7.90 22.80
N GLY A 191 -2.65 -8.28 21.65
CA GLY A 191 -1.60 -9.29 21.53
C GLY A 191 -1.13 -9.35 20.08
N GLY A 192 -0.62 -10.48 19.63
CA GLY A 192 -0.24 -10.69 18.24
C GLY A 192 -0.31 -12.15 17.85
N ARG A 193 -0.21 -12.43 16.56
CA ARG A 193 -0.25 -13.80 16.02
C ARG A 193 0.84 -14.00 14.99
N CYS A 194 1.49 -15.15 15.04
CA CYS A 194 2.35 -15.58 13.94
C CYS A 194 1.51 -15.84 12.68
N ASN A 195 1.95 -15.33 11.53
CA ASN A 195 1.29 -15.54 10.25
C ASN A 195 1.48 -16.96 9.66
N VAL A 196 2.35 -17.79 10.24
CA VAL A 196 2.65 -19.16 9.78
C VAL A 196 2.08 -20.21 10.73
N CYS A 197 2.50 -20.22 11.99
CA CYS A 197 2.12 -21.26 12.95
C CYS A 197 0.89 -20.90 13.80
N ASP A 198 0.29 -19.73 13.55
CA ASP A 198 -0.87 -19.20 14.29
C ASP A 198 -0.71 -19.06 15.81
N ARG A 199 0.52 -19.22 16.32
CA ARG A 199 0.85 -18.99 17.72
C ARG A 199 0.51 -17.55 18.12
N THR A 200 -0.23 -17.43 19.21
CA THR A 200 -0.59 -16.14 19.80
C THR A 200 0.46 -15.69 20.80
N TYR A 201 0.69 -14.39 20.84
CA TYR A 201 1.61 -13.71 21.76
C TYR A 201 0.84 -12.64 22.52
N ASN A 202 1.01 -12.58 23.84
CA ASN A 202 0.45 -11.49 24.63
C ASN A 202 1.28 -10.21 24.46
N TRP A 203 0.82 -9.09 25.01
CA TRP A 203 1.48 -7.79 24.85
C TRP A 203 2.92 -7.74 25.44
N LEU A 204 3.20 -8.49 26.52
CA LEU A 204 4.54 -8.59 27.10
C LEU A 204 5.49 -9.34 26.18
N GLU A 205 5.03 -10.44 25.60
CA GLU A 205 5.80 -11.22 24.63
C GLU A 205 6.06 -10.42 23.35
N LEU A 206 5.10 -9.60 22.91
CA LEU A 206 5.32 -8.70 21.77
C LEU A 206 6.41 -7.67 22.04
N ALA A 207 6.43 -7.05 23.22
CA ALA A 207 7.46 -6.08 23.58
C ALA A 207 8.86 -6.71 23.53
N LEU A 208 9.00 -7.94 24.02
CA LEU A 208 10.26 -8.70 23.99
C LEU A 208 10.71 -9.07 22.57
N ILE A 209 9.76 -9.36 21.66
CA ILE A 209 10.07 -9.66 20.26
C ILE A 209 10.56 -8.39 19.57
N SER A 210 9.90 -7.25 19.80
CA SER A 210 10.28 -5.97 19.19
C SER A 210 11.65 -5.48 19.66
N GLU A 211 11.98 -5.60 20.95
CA GLU A 211 13.32 -5.27 21.47
C GLU A 211 14.43 -6.13 20.84
N ARG A 212 14.15 -7.39 20.48
CA ARG A 212 15.15 -8.28 19.85
C ARG A 212 15.42 -7.93 18.40
N GLU A 213 14.44 -7.38 17.68
CA GLU A 213 14.66 -6.92 16.31
C GLU A 213 15.43 -5.60 16.29
N ASP A 214 15.14 -4.68 17.20
CA ASP A 214 15.85 -3.39 17.29
C ASP A 214 17.35 -3.55 17.61
N VAL A 215 17.75 -4.64 18.27
CA VAL A 215 19.16 -4.96 18.58
C VAL A 215 19.91 -5.59 17.39
N ASN A 216 19.18 -6.15 16.43
CA ASN A 216 19.75 -6.85 15.27
C ASN A 216 19.64 -6.07 13.95
N ALA A 217 19.06 -4.87 13.97
CA ALA A 217 18.97 -3.92 12.85
C ALA A 217 20.14 -2.92 12.89
#